data_AF-X6LJD5-F1
#
_entry.id   AF-X6LJD5-F1
#
_cell.length_a   1.000
_cell.length_b   1.000
_cell.length_c   1.000
_cell.angle_alpha   90.00
_cell.angle_beta   90.00
_cell.angle_gamma   90.00
#
_symmetry.space_group_name_H-M   'P 1'
#
loop_
_entity.id
_entity.type
_entity.pdbx_description
1 polymer ?
#
loop_
_entity_poly.entity_id
_entity_poly.type
_entity_poly.pdbx_seq_one_letter_code
_entity_poly.pdbx_strand_id
1 'polypeptide(L)'
;MTGIKHEEVIRPAAKAGSWYTKESMCISLTFFCFSKGEKVQPLGALKKKKNLKKKKNATAKQLSEEMNTWLKSAKVGVEGQVKAVISPHAGYSFSGATGAHSYIHMLRHKRREEIKRIFVLGPDHCGATHGKTSRCLLSGCTRWQTPHGDVTIDVDTNKELLKTGYFSKLTLKEDASEHSIEMCIPYIAYVMKGCNYAIVPMMVGHLHDRDFDKLAPVLAKYFDDERTFFVISSDFCHWGKHYDYMPLPKDLPFVFQLANNNNNNNNKDKDKDRNEEKTKEKRHHNDDDDDNDDDNDDDYDDDYDDDNDDDYDEDDNQRSANKKTSHNDSNNGKEIWEFIQAMDHIGMGHIERLSFPDFRKYLEHTGNTICGEYPLSLMLK
;
A
#
# COMPACT_ATOMS: atom_id res chain seq x y z
N MET A 1 -20.56 38.66 -21.77
CA MET A 1 -19.60 37.56 -21.45
C MET A 1 -20.39 36.27 -21.33
N THR A 2 -20.52 35.53 -22.43
CA THR A 2 -21.17 34.21 -22.44
C THR A 2 -20.18 33.20 -21.88
N GLY A 3 -20.29 32.90 -20.59
CA GLY A 3 -19.52 31.82 -19.97
C GLY A 3 -19.81 30.51 -20.71
N ILE A 4 -18.79 29.92 -21.30
CA ILE A 4 -18.87 28.57 -21.88
C ILE A 4 -19.28 27.65 -20.72
N LYS A 5 -20.53 27.20 -20.69
CA LYS A 5 -20.95 26.13 -19.78
C LYS A 5 -20.17 24.90 -20.21
N HIS A 6 -19.15 24.53 -19.44
CA HIS A 6 -18.53 23.24 -19.61
C HIS A 6 -19.60 22.17 -19.37
N GLU A 7 -19.80 21.30 -20.36
CA GLU A 7 -20.72 20.17 -20.22
C GLU A 7 -20.25 19.32 -19.04
N GLU A 8 -21.14 19.11 -18.07
CA GLU A 8 -20.83 18.34 -16.87
C GLU A 8 -20.73 16.85 -17.25
N VAL A 9 -19.52 16.30 -17.11
CA VAL A 9 -19.24 14.88 -17.33
C VAL A 9 -18.87 14.27 -15.98
N ILE A 10 -19.67 13.31 -15.54
CA ILE A 10 -19.51 12.65 -14.23
C ILE A 10 -19.03 11.22 -14.46
N ARG A 11 -17.88 10.87 -13.88
CA ARG A 11 -17.43 9.47 -13.79
C ARG A 11 -18.24 8.77 -12.70
N PRO A 12 -19.01 7.72 -13.01
CA PRO A 12 -19.74 6.99 -11.98
C PRO A 12 -18.76 6.29 -11.03
N ALA A 13 -19.16 6.15 -9.78
CA ALA A 13 -18.43 5.30 -8.84
C ALA A 13 -18.62 3.85 -9.26
N ALA A 14 -17.57 3.04 -9.22
CA ALA A 14 -17.74 1.61 -9.23
C ALA A 14 -18.59 1.25 -7.99
N LYS A 15 -19.58 0.36 -8.18
CA LYS A 15 -20.57 0.00 -7.14
C LYS A 15 -19.83 -0.32 -5.84
N ALA A 16 -20.32 0.08 -4.67
CA ALA A 16 -19.57 -0.06 -3.40
C ALA A 16 -19.00 -1.48 -3.11
N GLY A 17 -19.58 -2.55 -3.69
CA GLY A 17 -19.00 -3.91 -3.65
C GLY A 17 -17.75 -4.15 -4.52
N SER A 18 -17.45 -3.29 -5.50
CA SER A 18 -16.26 -3.32 -6.36
C SER A 18 -14.98 -2.98 -5.60
N TRP A 19 -15.08 -2.13 -4.57
CA TRP A 19 -13.98 -1.77 -3.66
C TRP A 19 -13.57 -2.92 -2.74
N TYR A 20 -14.40 -3.97 -2.64
CA TYR A 20 -14.15 -5.18 -1.85
C TYR A 20 -13.92 -6.41 -2.76
N THR A 21 -13.50 -6.20 -4.01
CA THR A 21 -13.29 -7.26 -5.03
C THR A 21 -12.20 -8.29 -4.67
N LYS A 22 -12.23 -9.39 -5.43
CA LYS A 22 -11.69 -10.72 -5.11
C LYS A 22 -10.29 -11.03 -5.64
N GLU A 23 -9.64 -10.12 -6.35
CA GLU A 23 -8.40 -10.46 -7.03
C GLU A 23 -7.21 -9.69 -6.46
N SER A 24 -6.11 -10.43 -6.33
CA SER A 24 -4.85 -10.09 -5.68
C SER A 24 -4.81 -10.37 -4.18
N MET A 25 -4.34 -11.56 -3.83
CA MET A 25 -3.54 -11.74 -2.62
C MET A 25 -2.29 -10.85 -2.76
N CYS A 26 -2.43 -9.57 -2.43
CA CYS A 26 -1.30 -8.67 -2.36
C CYS A 26 -0.76 -8.70 -0.93
N ILE A 27 0.46 -9.20 -0.76
CA ILE A 27 1.21 -9.10 0.50
C ILE A 27 1.82 -7.68 0.51
N SER A 28 0.98 -6.65 0.60
CA SER A 28 1.44 -5.27 0.74
C SER A 28 1.79 -5.03 2.21
N LEU A 29 3.08 -5.08 2.49
CA LEU A 29 3.65 -5.03 3.83
C LEU A 29 4.74 -3.95 3.87
N THR A 30 4.32 -2.68 3.80
CA THR A 30 4.94 -1.47 4.43
C THR A 30 4.49 -0.15 3.74
N PHE A 31 4.40 0.95 4.50
CA PHE A 31 3.89 2.29 4.12
C PHE A 31 4.99 3.33 3.94
N PHE A 32 4.74 4.34 3.10
CA PHE A 32 5.61 5.50 2.93
C PHE A 32 4.86 6.82 2.90
N CYS A 33 5.44 7.81 3.57
CA CYS A 33 5.10 9.22 3.46
C CYS A 33 6.39 10.01 3.22
N PHE A 34 6.34 11.01 2.34
CA PHE A 34 7.49 11.87 2.04
C PHE A 34 7.33 13.25 2.71
N SER A 35 8.32 13.66 3.51
CA SER A 35 8.58 15.07 3.85
C SER A 35 10.05 15.40 3.52
N LYS A 36 10.33 16.67 3.18
CA LYS A 36 11.69 17.12 2.87
C LYS A 36 12.60 16.91 4.09
N GLY A 37 13.58 15.99 3.96
CA GLY A 37 14.79 16.00 4.79
C GLY A 37 14.76 15.24 6.11
N GLU A 38 13.78 14.38 6.39
CA GLU A 38 13.76 13.58 7.62
C GLU A 38 13.77 12.07 7.36
N LYS A 39 14.53 11.33 8.18
CA LYS A 39 14.69 9.86 8.10
C LYS A 39 13.40 9.18 8.58
N VAL A 40 12.87 8.28 7.76
CA VAL A 40 11.67 7.46 8.06
C VAL A 40 12.10 6.14 8.71
N GLN A 41 11.30 5.62 9.65
CA GLN A 41 11.50 4.28 10.24
C GLN A 41 10.50 3.26 9.69
N PRO A 42 10.93 2.05 9.29
CA PRO A 42 10.02 1.00 8.85
C PRO A 42 9.23 0.43 10.03
N LEU A 43 7.91 0.38 9.91
CA LEU A 43 7.03 -0.25 10.89
C LEU A 43 6.63 -1.64 10.36
N GLY A 44 7.05 -2.66 11.11
CA GLY A 44 6.98 -4.08 10.72
C GLY A 44 5.59 -4.67 10.50
N ALA A 45 5.58 -5.97 10.19
CA ALA A 45 4.45 -6.67 9.60
C ALA A 45 3.18 -6.75 10.47
N LEU A 46 2.01 -6.54 9.85
CA LEU A 46 0.70 -6.83 10.44
C LEU A 46 0.44 -8.36 10.43
N LYS A 47 0.08 -8.93 11.58
CA LYS A 47 -0.26 -10.35 11.73
C LYS A 47 -1.50 -10.71 10.89
N LYS A 48 -1.43 -11.84 10.20
CA LYS A 48 -2.48 -12.45 9.37
C LYS A 48 -3.77 -12.65 10.18
N LYS A 49 -4.85 -11.92 9.87
CA LYS A 49 -6.20 -12.27 10.36
C LYS A 49 -6.75 -13.42 9.53
N LYS A 50 -6.87 -14.61 10.13
CA LYS A 50 -7.70 -15.70 9.57
C LYS A 50 -9.16 -15.30 9.70
N ASN A 51 -9.94 -15.47 8.63
CA ASN A 51 -11.38 -15.19 8.49
C ASN A 51 -11.79 -13.76 8.09
N LEU A 52 -11.49 -13.34 6.84
CA LEU A 52 -12.27 -12.29 6.19
C LEU A 52 -13.51 -12.89 5.53
N LYS A 53 -14.67 -12.75 6.18
CA LYS A 53 -15.97 -13.08 5.58
C LYS A 53 -16.26 -12.13 4.42
N LYS A 54 -16.64 -12.67 3.25
CA LYS A 54 -17.06 -11.91 2.06
C LYS A 54 -18.24 -10.98 2.41
N LYS A 55 -18.07 -9.66 2.29
CA LYS A 55 -19.18 -8.71 2.39
C LYS A 55 -19.56 -8.23 0.99
N LYS A 56 -20.80 -8.51 0.56
CA LYS A 56 -21.39 -7.89 -0.64
C LYS A 56 -21.96 -6.52 -0.23
N ASN A 57 -21.49 -5.46 -0.88
CA ASN A 57 -21.97 -4.08 -0.81
C ASN A 57 -21.87 -3.42 0.58
N ALA A 58 -20.73 -2.82 0.89
CA ALA A 58 -20.64 -1.90 2.01
C ALA A 58 -21.40 -0.60 1.68
N THR A 59 -22.24 -0.12 2.59
CA THR A 59 -22.84 1.21 2.49
C THR A 59 -21.79 2.29 2.74
N ALA A 60 -22.05 3.54 2.33
CA ALA A 60 -21.19 4.68 2.65
C ALA A 60 -20.90 4.80 4.16
N LYS A 61 -21.91 4.52 5.00
CA LYS A 61 -21.78 4.50 6.46
C LYS A 61 -20.80 3.43 6.94
N GLN A 62 -20.93 2.20 6.44
CA GLN A 62 -20.02 1.11 6.80
C GLN A 62 -18.58 1.40 6.36
N LEU A 63 -18.39 1.92 5.15
CA LEU A 63 -17.07 2.31 4.67
C LEU A 63 -16.46 3.41 5.56
N SER A 64 -17.25 4.41 5.95
CA SER A 64 -16.82 5.45 6.89
C SER A 64 -16.40 4.90 8.26
N GLU A 65 -17.13 3.92 8.80
CA GLU A 65 -16.80 3.26 10.07
C GLU A 65 -15.51 2.45 9.98
N GLU A 66 -15.32 1.69 8.90
CA GLU A 66 -14.10 0.92 8.63
C GLU A 66 -12.89 1.86 8.45
N MET A 67 -13.01 2.91 7.63
CA MET A 67 -11.96 3.91 7.44
C MET A 67 -11.58 4.62 8.74
N ASN A 68 -12.56 5.02 9.56
CA ASN A 68 -12.31 5.61 10.88
C ASN A 68 -11.50 4.67 11.77
N THR A 69 -11.88 3.39 11.79
CA THR A 69 -11.22 2.36 12.60
C THR A 69 -9.77 2.16 12.14
N TRP A 70 -9.55 2.08 10.83
CA TRP A 70 -8.23 1.94 10.25
C TRP A 70 -7.35 3.18 10.51
N LEU A 71 -7.87 4.39 10.31
CA LEU A 71 -7.14 5.65 10.55
C LEU A 71 -6.78 5.84 12.03
N LYS A 72 -7.64 5.45 12.97
CA LYS A 72 -7.33 5.48 14.40
C LYS A 72 -6.20 4.51 14.79
N SER A 73 -6.09 3.40 14.07
CA SER A 73 -5.04 2.39 14.30
C SER A 73 -3.77 2.66 13.50
N ALA A 74 -3.83 3.62 12.57
CA ALA A 74 -2.72 3.95 11.69
C ALA A 74 -1.58 4.60 12.48
N LYS A 75 -0.37 4.09 12.25
CA LYS A 75 0.86 4.67 12.77
C LYS A 75 1.25 5.86 11.92
N VAL A 76 1.67 6.93 12.58
CA VAL A 76 2.22 8.12 11.94
C VAL A 76 3.73 8.02 11.97
N GLY A 77 4.32 7.65 10.84
CA GLY A 77 5.74 7.29 10.74
C GLY A 77 6.68 8.44 10.37
N VAL A 78 6.11 9.63 10.12
CA VAL A 78 6.81 10.82 9.63
C VAL A 78 6.19 12.04 10.30
N GLU A 79 7.02 12.81 10.98
CA GLU A 79 6.65 14.11 11.52
C GLU A 79 6.87 15.21 10.46
N GLY A 80 6.18 16.34 10.63
CA GLY A 80 6.30 17.47 9.69
C GLY A 80 5.32 17.45 8.52
N GLN A 81 5.62 18.27 7.51
CA GLN A 81 4.72 18.53 6.39
C GLN A 81 4.92 17.50 5.27
N VAL A 82 4.02 16.51 5.22
CA VAL A 82 4.00 15.50 4.16
C VAL A 82 3.39 16.08 2.89
N LYS A 83 4.08 15.94 1.75
CA LYS A 83 3.63 16.46 0.44
C LYS A 83 3.13 15.38 -0.51
N ALA A 84 3.57 14.14 -0.28
CA ALA A 84 3.21 13.00 -1.09
C ALA A 84 3.11 11.74 -0.23
N VAL A 85 2.21 10.85 -0.61
CA VAL A 85 2.07 9.52 0.00
C VAL A 85 1.98 8.45 -1.07
N ILE A 86 2.46 7.25 -0.75
CA ILE A 86 2.26 6.05 -1.57
C ILE A 86 1.14 5.25 -0.93
N SER A 87 0.13 4.86 -1.69
CA SER A 87 -1.01 4.06 -1.20
C SER A 87 -1.23 2.84 -2.08
N PRO A 88 -1.55 1.67 -1.49
CA PRO A 88 -2.01 0.52 -2.27
C PRO A 88 -3.35 0.81 -2.96
N HIS A 89 -3.66 -0.01 -3.95
CA HIS A 89 -4.93 0.01 -4.69
C HIS A 89 -5.57 -1.36 -4.91
N ALA A 90 -5.17 -2.40 -4.18
CA ALA A 90 -6.01 -3.58 -4.05
C ALA A 90 -7.35 -3.23 -3.36
N GLY A 91 -8.33 -4.14 -3.39
CA GLY A 91 -9.60 -3.93 -2.68
C GLY A 91 -9.43 -3.73 -1.16
N TYR A 92 -10.28 -2.91 -0.54
CA TYR A 92 -10.17 -2.47 0.85
C TYR A 92 -10.24 -3.59 1.90
N SER A 93 -10.82 -4.74 1.57
CA SER A 93 -10.69 -5.94 2.40
C SER A 93 -9.24 -6.31 2.69
N PHE A 94 -8.34 -6.07 1.74
CA PHE A 94 -6.92 -6.41 1.81
C PHE A 94 -6.07 -5.19 2.14
N SER A 95 -6.33 -4.07 1.47
CA SER A 95 -5.47 -2.89 1.47
C SER A 95 -5.99 -1.73 2.33
N GLY A 96 -7.22 -1.80 2.85
CA GLY A 96 -7.85 -0.65 3.51
C GLY A 96 -7.11 -0.22 4.77
N ALA A 97 -6.90 -1.16 5.69
CA ALA A 97 -6.07 -0.93 6.88
C ALA A 97 -4.66 -0.46 6.53
N THR A 98 -4.14 -0.97 5.41
CA THR A 98 -2.84 -0.62 4.89
C THR A 98 -2.86 0.87 4.46
N GLY A 99 -3.64 1.26 3.45
CA GLY A 99 -3.73 2.65 2.98
C GLY A 99 -3.99 3.70 4.08
N ALA A 100 -4.65 3.35 5.19
CA ALA A 100 -4.83 4.25 6.33
C ALA A 100 -3.52 4.87 6.87
N HIS A 101 -2.42 4.11 6.86
CA HIS A 101 -1.10 4.60 7.26
C HIS A 101 -0.53 5.66 6.32
N SER A 102 -1.04 5.79 5.10
CA SER A 102 -0.72 6.86 4.16
C SER A 102 -1.64 8.05 4.39
N TYR A 103 -2.96 7.83 4.41
CA TYR A 103 -3.95 8.90 4.50
C TYR A 103 -4.02 9.59 5.87
N ILE A 104 -3.51 8.96 6.94
CA ILE A 104 -3.39 9.62 8.25
C ILE A 104 -2.52 10.88 8.20
N HIS A 105 -1.51 10.90 7.33
CA HIS A 105 -0.64 12.06 7.15
C HIS A 105 -1.36 13.21 6.44
N MET A 106 -2.26 12.90 5.50
CA MET A 106 -3.12 13.91 4.88
C MET A 106 -4.16 14.44 5.88
N LEU A 107 -4.77 13.56 6.69
CA LEU A 107 -5.73 13.94 7.73
C LEU A 107 -5.11 14.86 8.79
N ARG A 108 -3.87 14.59 9.20
CA ARG A 108 -3.11 15.36 10.20
C ARG A 108 -2.31 16.51 9.62
N HIS A 109 -2.39 16.75 8.31
CA HIS A 109 -1.61 17.79 7.66
C HIS A 109 -1.96 19.18 8.23
N LYS A 110 -0.96 19.93 8.72
CA LYS A 110 -1.17 21.22 9.41
C LYS A 110 -1.93 22.25 8.56
N ARG A 111 -1.74 22.21 7.25
CA ARG A 111 -2.37 23.11 6.26
C ARG A 111 -3.43 22.39 5.42
N ARG A 112 -4.08 21.37 5.98
CA ARG A 112 -5.04 20.51 5.25
C ARG A 112 -6.11 21.30 4.49
N GLU A 113 -6.68 22.35 5.10
CA GLU A 113 -7.71 23.19 4.47
C GLU A 113 -7.19 24.08 3.33
N GLU A 114 -5.87 24.30 3.29
CA GLU A 114 -5.19 25.08 2.25
C GLU A 114 -4.82 24.23 1.03
N ILE A 115 -4.83 22.90 1.14
CA ILE A 115 -4.65 22.00 -0.01
C ILE A 115 -5.82 22.20 -0.97
N LYS A 116 -5.52 22.70 -2.17
CA LYS A 116 -6.50 22.97 -3.23
C LYS A 116 -6.46 21.94 -4.35
N ARG A 117 -5.34 21.24 -4.52
CA ARG A 117 -5.13 20.30 -5.60
C ARG A 117 -4.53 19.00 -5.08
N ILE A 118 -5.10 17.87 -5.49
CA ILE A 118 -4.54 16.56 -5.16
C ILE A 118 -4.30 15.80 -6.45
N PHE A 119 -3.03 15.64 -6.83
CA PHE A 119 -2.66 14.73 -7.91
C PHE A 119 -2.81 13.29 -7.43
N VAL A 120 -3.48 12.46 -8.23
CA VAL A 120 -3.57 11.02 -7.97
C VAL A 120 -3.01 10.30 -9.17
N LEU A 121 -1.77 9.81 -9.05
CA LEU A 121 -1.06 9.11 -10.10
C LEU A 121 -1.29 7.61 -9.92
N GLY A 122 -1.80 6.93 -10.93
CA GLY A 122 -1.98 5.48 -10.91
C GLY A 122 -1.54 4.81 -12.20
N PRO A 123 -1.14 3.53 -12.17
CA PRO A 123 -0.78 2.80 -13.37
C PRO A 123 -1.96 2.57 -14.32
N ASP A 124 -1.63 2.36 -15.59
CA ASP A 124 -2.55 1.89 -16.64
C ASP A 124 -2.65 0.35 -16.62
N HIS A 125 -3.66 -0.20 -15.95
CA HIS A 125 -3.94 -1.64 -15.93
C HIS A 125 -4.80 -2.09 -17.12
N CYS A 126 -5.55 -1.16 -17.71
CA CYS A 126 -6.53 -1.43 -18.75
C CYS A 126 -5.99 -1.28 -20.18
N GLY A 127 -4.73 -0.82 -20.32
CA GLY A 127 -4.09 -0.56 -21.61
C GLY A 127 -4.66 0.66 -22.35
N ALA A 128 -5.21 1.64 -21.63
CA ALA A 128 -5.82 2.83 -22.22
C ALA A 128 -4.81 3.73 -22.94
N THR A 129 -3.52 3.56 -22.68
CA THR A 129 -2.44 4.24 -23.42
C THR A 129 -2.22 3.67 -24.83
N HIS A 130 -2.78 2.51 -25.15
CA HIS A 130 -2.65 1.93 -26.49
C HIS A 130 -3.36 2.81 -27.53
N GLY A 131 -2.61 3.23 -28.56
CA GLY A 131 -3.13 4.11 -29.61
C GLY A 131 -3.24 5.59 -29.21
N LYS A 132 -2.77 5.99 -28.02
CA LYS A 132 -2.67 7.40 -27.61
C LYS A 132 -1.32 7.98 -28.00
N THR A 133 -1.28 9.30 -28.20
CA THR A 133 -0.04 10.03 -28.50
C THR A 133 0.85 10.21 -27.27
N SER A 134 0.29 10.11 -26.07
CA SER A 134 1.00 10.16 -24.79
C SER A 134 0.71 8.93 -23.93
N ARG A 135 1.67 8.61 -23.05
CA ARG A 135 1.59 7.57 -22.02
C ARG A 135 1.09 8.09 -20.67
N CYS A 136 0.86 9.39 -20.52
CA CYS A 136 0.21 9.99 -19.35
C CYS A 136 -1.16 10.52 -19.75
N LEU A 137 -2.21 9.96 -19.18
CA LEU A 137 -3.60 10.26 -19.52
C LEU A 137 -4.31 10.96 -18.37
N LEU A 138 -5.03 12.03 -18.67
CA LEU A 138 -5.78 12.83 -17.71
C LEU A 138 -7.27 12.52 -17.82
N SER A 139 -7.95 12.52 -16.67
CA SER A 139 -9.41 12.36 -16.65
C SER A 139 -10.08 13.38 -17.56
N GLY A 140 -11.01 12.88 -18.37
CA GLY A 140 -11.83 13.72 -19.23
C GLY A 140 -13.06 14.31 -18.55
N CYS A 141 -13.30 13.91 -17.30
CA CYS A 141 -14.48 14.22 -16.50
C CYS A 141 -14.33 15.54 -15.75
N THR A 142 -15.45 16.01 -15.20
CA THR A 142 -15.54 17.21 -14.34
C THR A 142 -15.75 16.84 -12.86
N ARG A 143 -16.32 15.66 -12.60
CA ARG A 143 -16.53 15.09 -11.27
C ARG A 143 -16.36 13.59 -11.29
N TRP A 144 -15.97 13.02 -10.16
CA TRP A 144 -16.01 11.58 -9.90
C TRP A 144 -16.94 11.33 -8.71
N GLN A 145 -17.87 10.39 -8.86
CA GLN A 145 -18.71 9.98 -7.75
C GLN A 145 -17.92 9.11 -6.78
N THR A 146 -18.24 9.20 -5.50
CA THR A 146 -17.69 8.32 -4.46
C THR A 146 -18.78 7.98 -3.44
N PRO A 147 -18.60 6.93 -2.62
CA PRO A 147 -19.51 6.67 -1.51
C PRO A 147 -19.60 7.83 -0.50
N HIS A 148 -18.59 8.70 -0.41
CA HIS A 148 -18.54 9.85 0.49
C HIS A 148 -19.00 11.17 -0.18
N GLY A 149 -19.59 11.09 -1.37
CA GLY A 149 -19.99 12.24 -2.18
C GLY A 149 -19.03 12.50 -3.34
N ASP A 150 -19.47 13.34 -4.27
CA ASP A 150 -18.71 13.63 -5.49
C ASP A 150 -17.48 14.49 -5.20
N VAL A 151 -16.37 14.15 -5.86
CA VAL A 151 -15.15 14.96 -5.88
C VAL A 151 -15.01 15.66 -7.22
N THR A 152 -14.56 16.91 -7.21
CA THR A 152 -14.37 17.73 -8.41
C THR A 152 -13.01 17.49 -9.05
N ILE A 153 -12.95 17.60 -10.37
CA ILE A 153 -11.71 17.53 -11.15
C ILE A 153 -11.16 18.95 -11.35
N ASP A 154 -9.85 19.13 -11.18
CA ASP A 154 -9.16 20.38 -11.53
C ASP A 154 -8.97 20.45 -13.05
N VAL A 155 -10.06 20.82 -13.74
CA VAL A 155 -10.15 20.87 -15.20
C VAL A 155 -9.15 21.88 -15.78
N ASP A 156 -8.83 22.95 -15.07
CA ASP A 156 -7.91 23.98 -15.56
C ASP A 156 -6.47 23.49 -15.53
N THR A 157 -6.07 22.76 -14.48
CA THR A 157 -4.79 22.05 -14.46
C THR A 157 -4.72 20.99 -15.56
N ASN A 158 -5.80 20.24 -15.80
CA ASN A 158 -5.83 19.29 -16.93
C ASN A 158 -5.62 19.99 -18.28
N LYS A 159 -6.27 21.15 -18.51
CA LYS A 159 -6.06 21.95 -19.73
C LYS A 159 -4.61 22.42 -19.85
N GLU A 160 -4.00 22.87 -18.76
CA GLU A 160 -2.61 23.31 -18.75
C GLU A 160 -1.65 22.18 -19.11
N LEU A 161 -1.84 21.00 -18.50
CA LEU A 161 -1.05 19.80 -18.79
C LEU A 161 -1.23 19.34 -20.25
N LEU A 162 -2.47 19.30 -20.75
CA LEU A 162 -2.75 18.91 -22.14
C LEU A 162 -2.05 19.83 -23.16
N LYS A 163 -1.93 21.13 -22.88
CA LYS A 163 -1.25 22.10 -23.75
C LYS A 163 0.25 21.83 -23.92
N THR A 164 0.88 21.11 -23.00
CA THR A 164 2.31 20.73 -23.12
C THR A 164 2.56 19.74 -24.26
N GLY A 165 1.52 19.04 -24.73
CA GLY A 165 1.62 17.96 -25.71
C GLY A 165 2.13 16.64 -25.12
N TYR A 166 2.47 16.60 -23.82
CA TYR A 166 2.95 15.38 -23.14
C TYR A 166 1.84 14.59 -22.45
N PHE A 167 0.59 15.02 -22.54
CA PHE A 167 -0.55 14.36 -21.94
C PHE A 167 -1.66 14.14 -22.98
N SER A 168 -2.46 13.10 -22.77
CA SER A 168 -3.65 12.82 -23.57
C SER A 168 -4.89 12.73 -22.67
N LYS A 169 -6.07 12.86 -23.26
CA LYS A 169 -7.34 12.81 -22.53
C LYS A 169 -7.93 11.40 -22.54
N LEU A 170 -8.42 10.94 -21.38
CA LEU A 170 -9.24 9.74 -21.28
C LEU A 170 -10.67 10.00 -21.78
N THR A 171 -11.23 9.03 -22.47
CA THR A 171 -12.69 8.92 -22.65
C THR A 171 -13.33 8.46 -21.34
N LEU A 172 -14.63 8.73 -21.16
CA LEU A 172 -15.37 8.29 -19.97
C LEU A 172 -15.29 6.77 -19.76
N LYS A 173 -15.29 5.98 -20.85
CA LYS A 173 -15.20 4.53 -20.78
C LYS A 173 -13.83 4.06 -20.29
N GLU A 174 -12.75 4.61 -20.84
CA GLU A 174 -11.37 4.29 -20.40
C GLU A 174 -11.19 4.66 -18.93
N ASP A 175 -11.66 5.86 -18.56
CA ASP A 175 -11.59 6.39 -17.20
C ASP A 175 -12.35 5.49 -16.20
N ALA A 176 -13.57 5.08 -16.53
CA ALA A 176 -14.40 4.21 -15.70
C ALA A 176 -13.94 2.73 -15.66
N SER A 177 -13.03 2.33 -16.54
CA SER A 177 -12.50 0.94 -16.56
C SER A 177 -11.28 0.78 -15.65
N GLU A 178 -10.53 1.87 -15.40
CA GLU A 178 -9.35 1.86 -14.55
C GLU A 178 -9.70 1.96 -13.06
N HIS A 179 -9.07 1.14 -12.22
CA HIS A 179 -9.35 1.09 -10.79
C HIS A 179 -8.21 1.63 -9.91
N SER A 180 -6.97 1.70 -10.40
CA SER A 180 -5.80 2.07 -9.59
C SER A 180 -5.95 3.45 -8.94
N ILE A 181 -6.45 4.41 -9.69
CA ILE A 181 -6.74 5.77 -9.21
C ILE A 181 -8.02 5.77 -8.38
N GLU A 182 -9.05 5.07 -8.85
CA GLU A 182 -10.35 4.98 -8.19
C GLU A 182 -10.20 4.56 -6.73
N MET A 183 -9.44 3.50 -6.45
CA MET A 183 -9.19 2.95 -5.11
C MET A 183 -8.62 3.97 -4.09
N CYS A 184 -8.02 5.06 -4.55
CA CYS A 184 -7.53 6.14 -3.68
C CYS A 184 -8.62 7.17 -3.30
N ILE A 185 -9.63 7.35 -4.14
CA ILE A 185 -10.54 8.50 -4.08
C ILE A 185 -11.45 8.51 -2.84
N PRO A 186 -12.07 7.40 -2.39
CA PRO A 186 -12.91 7.42 -1.19
C PRO A 186 -12.14 7.77 0.07
N TYR A 187 -10.86 7.39 0.16
CA TYR A 187 -9.98 7.77 1.26
C TYR A 187 -9.71 9.27 1.23
N ILE A 188 -9.38 9.83 0.06
CA ILE A 188 -9.22 11.27 -0.14
C ILE A 188 -10.50 12.02 0.26
N ALA A 189 -11.66 11.59 -0.25
CA ALA A 189 -12.95 12.19 0.08
C ALA A 189 -13.27 12.14 1.58
N TYR A 190 -12.94 11.02 2.23
CA TYR A 190 -13.13 10.86 3.67
C TYR A 190 -12.22 11.79 4.47
N VAL A 191 -10.92 11.77 4.20
CA VAL A 191 -9.94 12.55 4.98
C VAL A 191 -9.86 14.01 4.53
N MET A 192 -10.52 14.44 3.46
CA MET A 192 -10.64 15.86 3.06
C MET A 192 -12.05 16.40 3.26
N LYS A 193 -12.93 15.66 3.93
CA LYS A 193 -14.28 16.12 4.26
C LYS A 193 -14.24 17.50 4.91
N GLY A 194 -15.02 18.44 4.36
CA GLY A 194 -15.09 19.83 4.80
C GLY A 194 -14.06 20.78 4.15
N CYS A 195 -13.09 20.26 3.41
CA CYS A 195 -12.11 21.06 2.68
C CYS A 195 -12.62 21.38 1.26
N ASN A 196 -12.24 22.55 0.73
CA ASN A 196 -12.46 22.90 -0.68
C ASN A 196 -11.21 22.58 -1.50
N TYR A 197 -11.26 21.48 -2.26
CA TYR A 197 -10.17 20.95 -3.08
C TYR A 197 -10.72 20.35 -4.37
N ALA A 198 -9.84 20.10 -5.34
CA ALA A 198 -10.11 19.31 -6.53
C ALA A 198 -8.98 18.29 -6.75
N ILE A 199 -9.28 17.22 -7.48
CA ILE A 199 -8.30 16.18 -7.81
C ILE A 199 -7.82 16.29 -9.26
N VAL A 200 -6.61 15.82 -9.52
CA VAL A 200 -6.03 15.63 -10.86
C VAL A 200 -5.73 14.13 -11.04
N PRO A 201 -6.69 13.33 -11.56
CA PRO A 201 -6.47 11.92 -11.86
C PRO A 201 -5.54 11.80 -13.07
N MET A 202 -4.41 11.16 -12.87
CA MET A 202 -3.39 10.96 -13.89
C MET A 202 -3.04 9.47 -13.99
N MET A 203 -3.47 8.86 -15.08
CA MET A 203 -3.06 7.51 -15.43
C MET A 203 -1.67 7.58 -16.07
N VAL A 204 -0.77 6.70 -15.64
CA VAL A 204 0.61 6.61 -16.11
C VAL A 204 0.84 5.21 -16.66
N GLY A 205 1.00 5.11 -17.98
CA GLY A 205 1.39 3.85 -18.63
C GLY A 205 2.90 3.64 -18.61
N HIS A 206 3.36 2.72 -19.44
CA HIS A 206 4.77 2.41 -19.60
C HIS A 206 5.56 3.61 -20.14
N LEU A 207 6.52 4.11 -19.36
CA LEU A 207 7.38 5.25 -19.70
C LEU A 207 8.81 4.80 -20.01
N HIS A 208 9.45 5.49 -20.95
CA HIS A 208 10.88 5.38 -21.22
C HIS A 208 11.63 6.55 -20.57
N ASP A 209 12.97 6.46 -20.46
CA ASP A 209 13.82 7.50 -19.86
C ASP A 209 13.53 8.92 -20.38
N ARG A 210 13.38 9.05 -21.71
CA ARG A 210 13.06 10.33 -22.37
C ARG A 210 11.71 10.92 -21.96
N ASP A 211 10.77 10.08 -21.52
CA ASP A 211 9.44 10.52 -21.11
C ASP A 211 9.53 11.13 -19.71
N PHE A 212 10.31 10.53 -18.81
CA PHE A 212 10.60 11.10 -17.49
C PHE A 212 11.25 12.49 -17.57
N ASP A 213 12.24 12.67 -18.46
CA ASP A 213 12.91 13.97 -18.65
C ASP A 213 11.97 15.09 -19.11
N LYS A 214 10.85 14.73 -19.76
CA LYS A 214 9.83 15.69 -20.22
C LYS A 214 8.74 15.93 -19.16
N LEU A 215 8.32 14.86 -18.48
CA LEU A 215 7.18 14.88 -17.57
C LEU A 215 7.57 15.42 -16.18
N ALA A 216 8.72 15.02 -15.64
CA ALA A 216 9.13 15.41 -14.29
C ALA A 216 9.23 16.93 -14.10
N PRO A 217 9.87 17.73 -15.00
CA PRO A 217 9.89 19.19 -14.86
C PRO A 217 8.50 19.83 -14.91
N VAL A 218 7.57 19.25 -15.69
CA VAL A 218 6.18 19.73 -15.75
C VAL A 218 5.44 19.47 -14.45
N LEU A 219 5.70 18.34 -13.77
CA LEU A 219 5.08 18.01 -12.48
C LEU A 219 5.76 18.71 -11.30
N ALA A 220 7.06 18.96 -11.37
CA ALA A 220 7.84 19.62 -10.32
C ALA A 220 7.25 20.97 -9.92
N LYS A 221 6.79 21.77 -10.89
CA LYS A 221 6.14 23.06 -10.61
C LYS A 221 4.88 22.93 -9.73
N TYR A 222 4.15 21.81 -9.85
CA TYR A 222 2.98 21.53 -9.02
C TYR A 222 3.38 20.93 -7.68
N PHE A 223 4.43 20.12 -7.65
CA PHE A 223 5.01 19.58 -6.41
C PHE A 223 5.48 20.70 -5.47
N ASP A 224 6.11 21.74 -6.04
CA ASP A 224 6.59 22.92 -5.31
C ASP A 224 5.45 23.86 -4.86
N ASP A 225 4.24 23.77 -5.42
CA ASP A 225 3.09 24.53 -4.91
C ASP A 225 2.62 23.91 -3.58
N GLU A 226 2.75 24.67 -2.49
CA GLU A 226 2.34 24.29 -1.14
C GLU A 226 0.86 23.86 -1.03
N ARG A 227 -0.01 24.30 -1.94
CA ARG A 227 -1.44 23.94 -1.99
C ARG A 227 -1.71 22.65 -2.77
N THR A 228 -0.67 22.00 -3.28
CA THR A 228 -0.77 20.71 -3.99
C THR A 228 -0.32 19.56 -3.10
N PHE A 229 -1.04 18.45 -3.16
CA PHE A 229 -0.66 17.18 -2.53
C PHE A 229 -0.61 16.06 -3.59
N PHE A 230 0.23 15.05 -3.40
CA PHE A 230 0.36 13.92 -4.32
C PHE A 230 0.01 12.59 -3.65
N VAL A 231 -0.79 11.78 -4.33
CA VAL A 231 -1.09 10.40 -3.96
C VAL A 231 -0.61 9.51 -5.09
N ILE A 232 0.33 8.63 -4.79
CA ILE A 232 0.93 7.72 -5.76
C ILE A 232 0.34 6.34 -5.47
N SER A 233 -0.45 5.85 -6.42
CA SER A 233 -1.15 4.60 -6.31
C SER A 233 -0.26 3.45 -6.77
N SER A 234 0.16 2.59 -5.84
CA SER A 234 1.02 1.43 -6.13
C SER A 234 0.81 0.32 -5.11
N ASP A 235 0.56 -0.89 -5.63
CA ASP A 235 0.87 -2.13 -4.94
C ASP A 235 2.34 -2.52 -5.22
N PHE A 236 2.92 -3.36 -4.37
CA PHE A 236 4.31 -3.83 -4.48
C PHE A 236 4.36 -5.22 -5.16
N CYS A 237 5.16 -6.18 -4.70
CA CYS A 237 5.35 -7.45 -5.40
C CYS A 237 4.04 -8.23 -5.61
N HIS A 238 3.72 -8.49 -6.88
CA HIS A 238 2.71 -9.46 -7.30
C HIS A 238 3.43 -10.78 -7.59
N TRP A 239 3.56 -11.63 -6.58
CA TRP A 239 4.25 -12.92 -6.68
C TRP A 239 3.26 -14.05 -6.98
N GLY A 240 3.60 -14.90 -7.94
CA GLY A 240 2.86 -16.13 -8.23
C GLY A 240 2.76 -16.44 -9.71
N LYS A 241 2.35 -17.67 -10.01
CA LYS A 241 2.24 -18.18 -11.39
C LYS A 241 1.31 -17.32 -12.27
N HIS A 242 0.26 -16.76 -11.68
CA HIS A 242 -0.68 -15.89 -12.39
C HIS A 242 -0.06 -14.56 -12.86
N TYR A 243 1.02 -14.13 -12.22
CA TYR A 243 1.75 -12.91 -12.54
C TYR A 243 3.01 -13.18 -13.36
N ASP A 244 3.26 -14.44 -13.73
CA ASP A 244 4.50 -14.89 -14.37
C ASP A 244 5.77 -14.43 -13.63
N TYR A 245 5.68 -14.37 -12.29
CA TYR A 245 6.73 -13.84 -11.45
C TYR A 245 6.85 -14.64 -10.15
N MET A 246 7.82 -15.55 -10.11
CA MET A 246 8.07 -16.43 -8.97
C MET A 246 9.58 -16.61 -8.69
N PRO A 247 10.38 -15.53 -8.57
CA PRO A 247 11.79 -15.68 -8.27
C PRO A 247 11.97 -16.36 -6.91
N LEU A 248 12.96 -17.25 -6.85
CA LEU A 248 13.45 -17.87 -5.63
C LEU A 248 14.75 -17.17 -5.18
N PRO A 249 15.17 -17.33 -3.90
CA PRO A 249 16.40 -16.73 -3.40
C PRO A 249 17.66 -17.00 -4.25
N LYS A 250 17.74 -18.18 -4.87
CA LYS A 250 18.83 -18.55 -5.78
C LYS A 250 18.85 -17.74 -7.08
N ASP A 251 17.68 -17.24 -7.51
CA ASP A 251 17.53 -16.49 -8.77
C ASP A 251 17.94 -15.02 -8.58
N LEU A 252 17.87 -14.49 -7.34
CA LEU A 252 18.32 -13.14 -6.98
C LEU A 252 19.27 -13.16 -5.77
N PRO A 253 20.53 -13.63 -5.92
CA PRO A 253 21.47 -13.78 -4.81
C PRO A 253 21.76 -12.48 -4.05
N PHE A 254 21.75 -11.33 -4.74
CA PHE A 254 22.01 -10.02 -4.11
C PHE A 254 20.88 -9.60 -3.16
N VAL A 255 19.61 -9.89 -3.51
CA VAL A 255 18.45 -9.65 -2.64
C VAL A 255 18.59 -10.50 -1.39
N PHE A 256 18.94 -11.77 -1.56
CA PHE A 256 19.14 -12.68 -0.44
C PHE A 256 20.28 -12.22 0.50
N GLN A 257 21.41 -11.77 -0.05
CA GLN A 257 22.53 -11.23 0.75
C GLN A 257 22.14 -9.98 1.53
N LEU A 258 21.51 -9.00 0.88
CA LEU A 258 21.05 -7.75 1.52
C LEU A 258 20.02 -8.03 2.63
N ALA A 259 19.08 -8.95 2.38
CA ALA A 259 18.08 -9.38 3.36
C ALA A 259 18.73 -9.97 4.63
N ASN A 260 19.84 -10.71 4.49
CA ASN A 260 20.54 -11.32 5.62
C ASN A 260 21.41 -10.31 6.38
N ASN A 261 22.06 -9.40 5.68
CA ASN A 261 22.90 -8.37 6.31
C ASN A 261 22.06 -7.41 7.17
N ASN A 262 20.87 -7.02 6.71
CA ASN A 262 19.96 -6.16 7.47
C ASN A 262 19.43 -6.87 8.74
N ASN A 263 19.14 -8.17 8.69
CA ASN A 263 18.73 -8.95 9.86
C ASN A 263 19.86 -9.06 10.90
N ASN A 264 21.11 -9.26 10.46
CA ASN A 264 22.26 -9.33 11.36
C ASN A 264 22.55 -8.00 12.07
N ASN A 265 22.32 -6.86 11.41
CA ASN A 265 22.48 -5.54 12.03
C ASN A 265 21.35 -5.26 13.05
N ASN A 266 20.09 -5.61 12.72
CA ASN A 266 18.97 -5.46 13.65
C ASN A 266 19.09 -6.35 14.90
N ASN A 267 19.74 -7.52 14.80
CA ASN A 267 20.03 -8.36 15.96
C ASN A 267 21.15 -7.79 16.83
N LYS A 268 22.17 -7.14 16.24
CA LYS A 268 23.23 -6.47 17.00
C LYS A 268 22.75 -5.27 17.80
N ASP A 269 21.76 -4.53 17.30
CA ASP A 269 21.18 -3.40 18.02
C ASP A 269 20.25 -3.88 19.15
N LYS A 270 19.51 -4.98 18.96
CA LYS A 270 18.74 -5.62 20.05
C LYS A 270 19.60 -6.23 21.16
N ASP A 271 20.78 -6.74 20.83
CA ASP A 271 21.73 -7.27 21.83
C ASP A 271 22.44 -6.15 22.61
N LYS A 272 22.50 -4.91 22.08
CA LYS A 272 22.97 -3.74 22.84
C LYS A 272 21.93 -3.27 23.85
N ASP A 273 20.66 -3.18 23.46
CA ASP A 273 19.58 -2.79 24.37
C ASP A 273 19.39 -3.80 25.52
N ARG A 274 19.53 -5.11 25.24
CA ARG A 274 19.50 -6.16 26.29
C ARG A 274 20.69 -6.12 27.25
N ASN A 275 21.85 -5.61 26.83
CA ASN A 275 23.02 -5.49 27.70
C ASN A 275 22.99 -4.23 28.57
N GLU A 276 22.28 -3.17 28.16
CA GLU A 276 22.00 -2.00 29.00
C GLU A 276 20.92 -2.28 30.07
N GLU A 277 19.96 -3.16 29.79
CA GLU A 277 18.92 -3.57 30.75
C GLU A 277 19.50 -4.48 31.87
N LYS A 278 20.42 -5.39 31.52
CA LYS A 278 21.12 -6.25 32.50
C LYS A 278 22.13 -5.50 33.39
N THR A 279 22.57 -4.30 33.01
CA THR A 279 23.42 -3.47 33.88
C THR A 279 22.63 -2.61 34.87
N LYS A 280 21.30 -2.50 34.71
CA LYS A 280 20.41 -1.81 35.67
C LYS A 280 19.81 -2.75 36.72
N GLU A 281 19.58 -4.04 36.41
CA GLU A 281 19.06 -5.02 37.38
C GLU A 281 20.07 -5.47 38.45
N LYS A 282 21.38 -5.21 38.29
CA LYS A 282 22.40 -5.52 39.30
C LYS A 282 22.62 -4.43 40.36
N ARG A 283 21.79 -3.37 40.41
CA ARG A 283 21.95 -2.26 41.37
C ARG A 283 20.87 -2.14 42.43
N HIS A 284 19.85 -3.01 42.45
CA HIS A 284 18.84 -3.03 43.51
C HIS A 284 18.61 -4.48 43.94
N HIS A 285 19.39 -4.95 44.91
CA HIS A 285 19.03 -6.01 45.86
C HIS A 285 20.09 -5.97 46.96
N ASN A 286 19.83 -5.12 47.96
CA ASN A 286 20.26 -5.26 49.35
C ASN A 286 19.08 -4.74 50.17
N ASP A 287 18.81 -5.40 51.29
CA ASP A 287 17.78 -5.09 52.31
C ASP A 287 16.39 -5.64 51.89
N ASP A 288 15.67 -6.51 52.60
CA ASP A 288 15.70 -7.00 53.99
C ASP A 288 15.02 -8.38 54.09
N ASP A 289 15.25 -9.01 55.25
CA ASP A 289 14.92 -10.36 55.73
C ASP A 289 13.42 -10.68 56.02
N ASP A 290 13.22 -11.98 56.30
CA ASP A 290 12.27 -12.64 57.23
C ASP A 290 10.91 -13.21 56.77
N ASP A 291 10.92 -14.55 56.69
CA ASP A 291 10.11 -15.54 57.44
C ASP A 291 8.70 -16.01 57.00
N ASN A 292 8.68 -17.32 56.66
CA ASN A 292 7.75 -18.42 57.06
C ASN A 292 6.28 -18.35 56.62
N ASP A 293 5.55 -19.43 56.31
CA ASP A 293 5.77 -20.86 56.10
C ASP A 293 4.43 -21.42 55.52
N ASP A 294 4.52 -22.63 54.95
CA ASP A 294 3.50 -23.68 54.89
C ASP A 294 2.29 -23.68 53.90
N ASP A 295 2.35 -24.76 53.10
CA ASP A 295 1.33 -25.79 52.86
C ASP A 295 0.34 -25.73 51.67
N ASN A 296 0.67 -26.61 50.71
CA ASN A 296 -0.08 -27.74 50.12
C ASN A 296 -1.39 -27.54 49.33
N ASP A 297 -1.34 -28.14 48.15
CA ASP A 297 -2.29 -29.04 47.49
C ASP A 297 -3.77 -28.65 47.38
N ASP A 298 -4.31 -28.65 46.16
CA ASP A 298 -5.24 -29.73 45.74
C ASP A 298 -5.78 -29.53 44.31
N ASP A 299 -5.97 -30.69 43.69
CA ASP A 299 -6.60 -31.02 42.41
C ASP A 299 -7.94 -30.36 42.14
N TYR A 300 -8.28 -30.18 40.85
CA TYR A 300 -9.63 -30.46 40.33
C TYR A 300 -9.57 -30.81 38.83
N ASP A 301 -9.69 -32.11 38.56
CA ASP A 301 -10.33 -32.66 37.36
C ASP A 301 -11.82 -32.29 37.35
N ASP A 302 -12.41 -32.09 36.18
CA ASP A 302 -13.81 -32.48 35.94
C ASP A 302 -14.11 -32.61 34.44
N ASP A 303 -14.58 -33.82 34.12
CA ASP A 303 -15.12 -34.31 32.86
C ASP A 303 -16.46 -33.65 32.50
N TYR A 304 -16.77 -33.60 31.20
CA TYR A 304 -18.15 -33.75 30.72
C TYR A 304 -18.18 -34.45 29.36
N ASP A 305 -18.65 -35.70 29.42
CA ASP A 305 -19.19 -36.58 28.38
C ASP A 305 -20.31 -35.89 27.56
N ASP A 306 -20.31 -36.05 26.24
CA ASP A 306 -21.02 -37.08 25.43
C ASP A 306 -22.49 -36.73 25.17
N ASP A 307 -22.82 -36.56 23.90
CA ASP A 307 -24.12 -36.91 23.32
C ASP A 307 -23.95 -37.05 21.80
N ASN A 308 -24.08 -38.30 21.38
CA ASN A 308 -24.12 -38.79 20.01
C ASN A 308 -25.41 -38.35 19.29
N ASP A 309 -25.34 -38.30 17.96
CA ASP A 309 -26.23 -39.04 17.05
C ASP A 309 -25.95 -38.61 15.59
N ASP A 310 -25.35 -39.55 14.83
CA ASP A 310 -25.91 -40.21 13.63
C ASP A 310 -26.50 -39.32 12.49
N ASP A 311 -26.29 -39.52 11.19
CA ASP A 311 -25.81 -40.64 10.38
C ASP A 311 -25.62 -40.15 8.90
N TYR A 312 -25.04 -41.02 8.08
CA TYR A 312 -25.01 -41.10 6.60
C TYR A 312 -23.71 -40.72 5.85
N ASP A 313 -22.86 -41.75 5.80
CA ASP A 313 -22.41 -42.48 4.60
C ASP A 313 -20.97 -42.29 4.08
N GLU A 314 -20.18 -43.32 4.43
CA GLU A 314 -18.99 -43.91 3.79
C GLU A 314 -19.23 -44.16 2.27
N ASP A 315 -18.26 -44.09 1.35
CA ASP A 315 -17.07 -44.93 1.22
C ASP A 315 -16.19 -44.35 0.10
N ASP A 316 -14.86 -44.27 0.30
CA ASP A 316 -13.93 -45.23 -0.31
C ASP A 316 -12.48 -44.86 0.08
N ASN A 317 -11.88 -45.68 0.94
CA ASN A 317 -10.56 -45.50 1.50
C ASN A 317 -9.67 -46.66 1.06
N GLN A 318 -8.71 -46.41 0.18
CA GLN A 318 -7.52 -47.26 0.11
C GLN A 318 -6.23 -46.44 0.12
N ARG A 319 -5.63 -46.46 1.32
CA ARG A 319 -4.23 -46.19 1.64
C ARG A 319 -3.28 -46.80 0.60
N SER A 320 -2.36 -45.98 0.11
CA SER A 320 -0.95 -46.34 0.14
C SER A 320 -0.08 -45.12 0.39
N ALA A 321 0.85 -45.33 1.31
CA ALA A 321 1.63 -44.35 2.02
C ALA A 321 2.69 -43.66 1.16
N ASN A 322 3.18 -42.55 1.71
CA ASN A 322 4.48 -41.94 1.42
C ASN A 322 4.71 -41.41 0.00
N LYS A 323 4.30 -40.17 -0.22
CA LYS A 323 5.16 -39.22 -0.94
C LYS A 323 5.10 -37.85 -0.27
N LYS A 324 5.86 -37.70 0.82
CA LYS A 324 6.42 -36.39 1.19
C LYS A 324 7.16 -35.90 -0.05
N THR A 325 6.56 -35.00 -0.81
CA THR A 325 7.27 -34.25 -1.84
C THR A 325 8.25 -33.35 -1.11
N SER A 326 9.48 -33.82 -1.00
CA SER A 326 10.63 -33.00 -0.62
C SER A 326 10.75 -31.85 -1.62
N HIS A 327 10.28 -30.67 -1.24
CA HIS A 327 10.71 -29.39 -1.81
C HIS A 327 11.53 -28.63 -0.76
N ASN A 328 12.38 -29.35 -0.02
CA ASN A 328 13.42 -28.79 0.81
C ASN A 328 14.74 -29.14 0.13
N ASP A 329 15.43 -28.11 -0.38
CA ASP A 329 16.90 -28.08 -0.56
C ASP A 329 17.39 -26.82 -1.32
N SER A 330 16.53 -25.85 -1.68
CA SER A 330 16.99 -24.63 -2.40
C SER A 330 16.66 -23.27 -1.78
N ASN A 331 16.01 -23.21 -0.61
CA ASN A 331 15.59 -21.95 0.01
C ASN A 331 16.50 -21.43 1.14
N ASN A 332 17.64 -22.09 1.41
CA ASN A 332 18.55 -21.74 2.51
C ASN A 332 17.85 -21.51 3.88
N GLY A 333 16.68 -22.14 4.09
CA GLY A 333 15.89 -22.05 5.32
C GLY A 333 14.93 -20.85 5.44
N LYS A 334 14.85 -19.92 4.47
CA LYS A 334 13.86 -18.82 4.49
C LYS A 334 12.54 -19.24 3.86
N GLU A 335 11.44 -18.70 4.38
CA GLU A 335 10.12 -18.84 3.76
C GLU A 335 10.00 -17.90 2.54
N ILE A 336 9.20 -18.26 1.53
CA ILE A 336 9.02 -17.45 0.31
C ILE A 336 8.53 -16.03 0.65
N TRP A 337 7.64 -15.88 1.63
CA TRP A 337 7.11 -14.58 2.02
C TRP A 337 8.17 -13.66 2.65
N GLU A 338 9.18 -14.21 3.33
CA GLU A 338 10.30 -13.41 3.89
C GLU A 338 11.18 -12.86 2.77
N PHE A 339 11.36 -13.66 1.72
CA PHE A 339 12.11 -13.23 0.54
C PHE A 339 11.37 -12.13 -0.23
N ILE A 340 10.05 -12.29 -0.44
CA ILE A 340 9.19 -11.24 -1.04
C ILE A 340 9.27 -9.96 -0.23
N GLN A 341 9.12 -10.05 1.10
CA GLN A 341 9.20 -8.89 1.99
C GLN A 341 10.56 -8.18 1.86
N ALA A 342 11.66 -8.92 1.85
CA ALA A 342 12.98 -8.34 1.72
C ALA A 342 13.19 -7.66 0.36
N MET A 343 12.70 -8.27 -0.72
CA MET A 343 12.74 -7.69 -2.05
C MET A 343 11.97 -6.36 -2.08
N ASP A 344 10.75 -6.33 -1.55
CA ASP A 344 9.95 -5.10 -1.47
C ASP A 344 10.65 -4.03 -0.61
N HIS A 345 11.19 -4.40 0.55
CA HIS A 345 11.91 -3.47 1.43
C HIS A 345 13.17 -2.88 0.78
N ILE A 346 13.85 -3.61 -0.09
CA ILE A 346 14.98 -3.06 -0.87
C ILE A 346 14.48 -1.97 -1.84
N GLY A 347 13.42 -2.26 -2.61
CA GLY A 347 12.82 -1.29 -3.53
C GLY A 347 12.34 -0.04 -2.80
N MET A 348 11.64 -0.24 -1.68
CA MET A 348 11.23 0.82 -0.75
C MET A 348 12.41 1.65 -0.24
N GLY A 349 13.53 1.03 0.13
CA GLY A 349 14.72 1.75 0.57
C GLY A 349 15.32 2.67 -0.51
N HIS A 350 15.22 2.31 -1.79
CA HIS A 350 15.62 3.20 -2.89
C HIS A 350 14.68 4.40 -3.02
N ILE A 351 13.39 4.18 -2.81
CA ILE A 351 12.37 5.23 -2.78
C ILE A 351 12.63 6.20 -1.61
N GLU A 352 12.90 5.70 -0.40
CA GLU A 352 13.21 6.52 0.79
C GLU A 352 14.45 7.40 0.60
N ARG A 353 15.44 6.90 -0.15
CA ARG A 353 16.65 7.66 -0.51
C ARG A 353 16.44 8.67 -1.64
N LEU A 354 15.21 8.77 -2.16
CA LEU A 354 14.86 9.63 -3.30
C LEU A 354 15.74 9.37 -4.53
N SER A 355 16.14 8.12 -4.75
CA SER A 355 17.06 7.75 -5.82
C SER A 355 16.33 7.14 -7.02
N PHE A 356 15.98 7.99 -7.99
CA PHE A 356 15.50 7.54 -9.30
C PHE A 356 16.41 6.48 -9.96
N PRO A 357 17.73 6.70 -10.14
CA PRO A 357 18.57 5.75 -10.87
C PRO A 357 18.69 4.41 -10.14
N ASP A 358 18.80 4.40 -8.81
CA ASP A 358 18.92 3.14 -8.10
C ASP A 358 17.60 2.36 -8.06
N PHE A 359 16.46 3.05 -7.99
CA PHE A 359 15.15 2.41 -8.06
C PHE A 359 14.89 1.76 -9.42
N ARG A 360 15.19 2.46 -10.53
CA ARG A 360 15.10 1.89 -11.88
C ARG A 360 16.05 0.71 -12.07
N LYS A 361 17.29 0.83 -11.60
CA LYS A 361 18.27 -0.27 -11.64
C LYS A 361 17.77 -1.49 -10.84
N TYR A 362 17.22 -1.27 -9.65
CA TYR A 362 16.62 -2.34 -8.84
C TYR A 362 15.50 -3.07 -9.59
N LEU A 363 14.60 -2.34 -10.25
CA LEU A 363 13.51 -2.93 -11.03
C LEU A 363 14.04 -3.75 -12.21
N GLU A 364 15.04 -3.24 -12.94
CA GLU A 364 15.70 -3.95 -14.04
C GLU A 364 16.36 -5.26 -13.58
N HIS A 365 17.03 -5.24 -12.41
CA HIS A 365 17.76 -6.41 -11.90
C HIS A 365 16.85 -7.46 -11.26
N THR A 366 15.74 -7.05 -10.65
CA THR A 366 14.82 -7.97 -9.95
C THR A 366 13.66 -8.43 -10.82
N GLY A 367 13.19 -7.58 -11.74
CA GLY A 367 11.90 -7.76 -12.39
C GLY A 367 10.72 -7.58 -11.43
N ASN A 368 10.90 -6.96 -10.25
CA ASN A 368 9.82 -6.87 -9.25
C ASN A 368 8.57 -6.20 -9.85
N THR A 369 7.43 -6.85 -9.67
CA THR A 369 6.14 -6.53 -10.28
C THR A 369 5.40 -5.41 -9.53
N ILE A 370 6.12 -4.35 -9.14
CA ILE A 370 5.56 -3.15 -8.51
C ILE A 370 4.71 -2.42 -9.55
N CYS A 371 3.39 -2.50 -9.44
CA CYS A 371 2.51 -2.01 -10.50
C CYS A 371 2.59 -0.49 -10.72
N GLY A 372 2.88 0.29 -9.67
CA GLY A 372 3.08 1.74 -9.75
C GLY A 372 4.53 2.15 -10.04
N GLU A 373 5.37 1.28 -10.63
CA GLU A 373 6.78 1.59 -10.89
C GLU A 373 6.97 2.89 -11.69
N TYR A 374 6.13 3.19 -12.69
CA TYR A 374 6.23 4.40 -13.50
C TYR A 374 5.75 5.66 -12.74
N PRO A 375 4.56 5.68 -12.09
CA PRO A 375 4.19 6.74 -11.16
C PRO A 375 5.28 7.05 -10.11
N LEU A 376 5.84 6.02 -9.48
CA LEU A 376 6.88 6.17 -8.46
C LEU A 376 8.16 6.75 -9.06
N SER A 377 8.62 6.21 -10.18
CA SER A 377 9.80 6.69 -10.88
C SER A 377 9.64 8.15 -11.32
N LEU A 378 8.44 8.56 -11.74
CA LEU A 378 8.16 9.93 -12.12
C LEU A 378 8.23 10.90 -10.94
N MET A 379 7.86 10.45 -9.74
CA MET A 379 7.96 11.27 -8.52
C MET A 379 9.38 11.33 -7.94
N LEU A 380 10.22 10.33 -8.23
CA LEU A 380 11.63 10.32 -7.82
C LEU A 380 12.54 11.14 -8.74
N LYS A 381 12.11 11.34 -9.98
CA LYS A 381 12.80 12.12 -11.01
C LYS A 381 12.56 13.61 -10.79
#